data_AF-G5D0T4-F1
#
_entry.id   AF-G5D0T4-F1
#
_cell.length_a   1.000
_cell.length_b   1.000
_cell.length_c   1.000
_cell.angle_alpha   90.00
_cell.angle_beta   90.00
_cell.angle_gamma   90.00
#
_symmetry.space_group_name_H-M   'P 1'
#
loop_
_entity.id
_entity.type
_entity.pdbx_description
1 polymer ?
#
loop_
_entity_poly.entity_id
_entity_poly.type
_entity_poly.pdbx_seq_one_letter_code
_entity_poly.pdbx_strand_id
1 'polypeptide(L)' 'TFYNNGDYIIRQGARGDTFFIISRGQVRVTIKQPDTPEEKYIRTLSKGDFFGEKALQG' A
#
# COMPACT_ATOMS: atom_id res chain seq x y z
N THR A 1 -6.23 9.79 8.46
CA THR A 1 -6.45 10.20 7.05
C THR A 1 -7.46 9.27 6.41
N PHE A 2 -8.27 9.77 5.48
CA PHE A 2 -9.23 8.98 4.71
C PHE A 2 -8.86 9.03 3.23
N TYR A 3 -9.14 7.95 2.50
CA TYR A 3 -8.85 7.80 1.08
C TYR A 3 -10.11 7.30 0.38
N ASN A 4 -10.34 7.78 -0.84
CA ASN A 4 -11.42 7.32 -1.68
C ASN A 4 -11.02 6.07 -2.46
N ASN A 5 -12.01 5.39 -3.03
CA ASN A 5 -11.74 4.25 -3.90
C ASN A 5 -10.90 4.68 -5.12
N GLY A 6 -9.78 4.00 -5.36
CA GLY A 6 -8.83 4.31 -6.42
C GLY A 6 -7.66 5.21 -6.00
N ASP A 7 -7.70 5.81 -4.80
CA ASP A 7 -6.58 6.62 -4.32
C ASP A 7 -5.38 5.74 -3.95
N TYR A 8 -4.19 6.21 -4.31
CA TYR A 8 -2.93 5.61 -3.86
C TYR A 8 -2.58 6.15 -2.48
N ILE A 9 -2.46 5.26 -1.50
CA ILE A 9 -2.01 5.64 -0.14
C ILE A 9 -0.50 5.84 -0.12
N ILE A 10 0.25 4.93 -0.74
CA ILE A 10 1.70 5.00 -0.98
C ILE A 10 2.03 4.41 -2.36
N ARG A 11 3.22 4.71 -2.88
CA ARG A 11 3.72 4.17 -4.15
C ARG A 11 5.05 3.44 -3.95
N GLN A 12 5.24 2.33 -4.67
CA GLN A 12 6.52 1.60 -4.65
C GLN A 12 7.68 2.53 -5.03
N GLY A 13 8.76 2.47 -4.24
CA GLY A 13 9.94 3.32 -4.40
C GLY A 13 9.83 4.71 -3.78
N ALA A 14 8.66 5.09 -3.23
CA ALA A 14 8.55 6.30 -2.44
C ALA A 14 9.34 6.15 -1.14
N ARG A 15 10.03 7.22 -0.72
CA ARG A 15 10.62 7.30 0.62
C ARG A 15 9.49 7.18 1.63
N GLY A 16 9.50 6.10 2.41
CA GLY A 16 8.52 5.88 3.46
C GLY A 16 9.17 6.06 4.82
N ASP A 17 8.52 6.84 5.67
CA ASP A 17 8.80 6.99 7.10
C ASP A 17 7.49 6.84 7.92
N THR A 18 6.43 6.35 7.27
CA THR A 18 5.08 6.29 7.82
C THR A 18 4.57 4.85 7.85
N PHE A 19 4.02 4.46 8.99
CA PHE A 19 3.36 3.19 9.21
C PHE A 19 1.84 3.37 9.29
N PHE A 20 1.09 2.51 8.61
CA PHE A 20 -0.36 2.59 8.50
C PHE A 20 -1.03 1.34 9.06
N ILE A 21 -2.10 1.53 9.82
CA ILE A 21 -3.03 0.49 10.24
C ILE A 21 -4.40 0.80 9.64
N ILE A 22 -5.06 -0.20 9.05
CA ILE A 22 -6.38 -0.03 8.45
C ILE A 22 -7.45 -0.06 9.54
N SER A 23 -8.09 1.08 9.78
CA SER A 23 -9.17 1.20 10.76
C SER A 23 -10.53 0.74 10.19
N ARG A 24 -10.77 0.97 8.90
CA ARG A 24 -12.00 0.60 8.17
C ARG A 24 -11.74 0.57 6.66
N GLY A 25 -12.45 -0.30 5.94
CA GLY A 25 -12.37 -0.43 4.49
C GLY A 25 -11.44 -1.56 4.05
N GLN A 26 -11.07 -1.54 2.77
CA GLN A 26 -10.13 -2.49 2.17
C GLN A 26 -9.10 -1.73 1.33
N VAL A 27 -7.88 -2.24 1.28
CA VAL A 27 -6.76 -1.66 0.52
C VAL A 27 -6.18 -2.74 -0.40
N ARG A 28 -6.10 -2.45 -1.70
CA ARG A 28 -5.47 -3.34 -2.68
C ARG A 28 -3.97 -3.08 -2.73
N VAL A 29 -3.17 -4.12 -2.52
CA VAL A 29 -1.72 -4.06 -2.64
C VAL A 29 -1.29 -4.58 -4.00
N THR A 30 -0.50 -3.79 -4.70
CA THR A 30 0.04 -4.10 -6.02
C THR A 30 1.55 -3.89 -6.05
N ILE A 31 2.23 -4.52 -7.01
CA ILE A 31 3.64 -4.29 -7.31
C ILE A 31 3.81 -3.93 -8.79
N LYS A 32 4.67 -2.95 -9.08
CA LYS A 32 5.05 -2.62 -10.46
C LYS A 32 5.87 -3.76 -11.04
N GLN A 33 5.62 -4.08 -12.30
CA GLN A 33 6.40 -5.05 -13.05
C GLN A 33 7.43 -4.31 -13.93
N PRO A 34 8.65 -4.85 -14.10
CA PRO A 34 9.74 -4.16 -14.79
C PRO A 34 9.45 -3.88 -16.28
N ASP A 35 8.65 -4.73 -16.93
CA ASP A 35 8.48 -4.72 -18.39
C ASP A 35 7.05 -4.41 -18.85
N THR A 36 6.16 -4.02 -17.93
CA THR A 36 4.77 -3.65 -18.28
C THR A 36 4.27 -2.52 -17.40
N PRO A 37 3.46 -1.59 -17.94
CA PRO A 37 2.76 -0.60 -17.13
C PRO A 37 1.73 -1.22 -16.18
N GLU A 38 1.39 -2.50 -16.33
CA GLU A 38 0.43 -3.19 -15.49
C GLU A 38 0.99 -3.51 -14.10
N GLU A 39 0.22 -3.16 -13.07
CA GLU A 39 0.54 -3.50 -11.69
C GLU A 39 0.02 -4.91 -11.36
N LYS A 40 0.89 -5.76 -10.82
CA LYS A 40 0.50 -7.11 -10.39
C LYS A 40 -0.18 -7.03 -9.03
N TYR A 41 -1.40 -7.56 -8.93
CA TYR A 41 -2.10 -7.75 -7.66
C TYR A 41 -1.35 -8.73 -6.76
N ILE A 42 -1.22 -8.37 -5.48
CA ILE A 42 -0.59 -9.21 -4.46
C ILE A 42 -1.62 -9.73 -3.47
N ARG A 43 -2.33 -8.81 -2.80
CA ARG A 43 -3.34 -9.13 -1.79
C ARG A 43 -4.24 -7.94 -1.51
N THR A 44 -5.35 -8.20 -0.84
CA THR A 44 -6.20 -7.17 -0.24
C THR A 44 -6.00 -7.18 1.26
N LEU A 45 -5.77 -6.00 1.84
CA LEU A 45 -5.72 -5.77 3.28
C LEU A 45 -7.07 -5.24 3.77
N SER A 46 -7.38 -5.55 5.01
CA SER A 46 -8.65 -5.28 5.67
C SER A 46 -8.44 -4.67 7.04
N LYS A 47 -9.53 -4.43 7.78
CA LYS A 47 -9.47 -3.83 9.11
C LYS A 47 -8.53 -4.62 10.04
N GLY A 48 -7.60 -3.91 10.68
CA GLY A 48 -6.60 -4.48 11.58
C GLY A 48 -5.28 -4.83 10.90
N ASP A 49 -5.27 -5.01 9.58
CA ASP A 49 -4.04 -5.18 8.82
C ASP A 49 -3.24 -3.86 8.78
N PHE A 50 -1.94 -3.98 8.55
CA PHE A 50 -1.01 -2.86 8.51
C PHE A 50 -0.02 -2.99 7.35
N PHE A 51 0.63 -1.86 7.01
CA PHE A 51 1.69 -1.79 6.02
C PHE A 51 2.61 -0.58 6.29
N GLY A 52 3.78 -0.58 5.64
CA GLY A 52 4.79 0.47 5.81
C GLY A 52 5.87 0.14 6.84
N GLU A 53 5.82 -1.04 7.46
CA GLU A 53 6.84 -1.48 8.43
C GLU A 53 8.25 -1.54 7.85
N LYS A 54 8.38 -1.90 6.57
CA LYS A 54 9.67 -1.95 5.87
C LYS A 54 10.32 -0.59 5.72
N ALA A 55 9.54 0.50 5.74
CA ALA A 55 10.07 1.85 5.60
C ALA A 55 10.70 2.36 6.92
N LEU A 56 10.35 1.74 8.05
CA LEU A 56 10.90 2.05 9.38
C LEU A 56 12.11 1.19 9.76
N GLN A 57 12.39 0.16 8.97
CA GLN A 57 13.60 -0.67 9.09
C GLN A 57 14.63 -0.08 8.13
N GLY A 58 15.36 0.93 8.61
CA GLY A 58 16.48 1.56 7.88
C GLY A 58 17.59 0.57 7.56
#